data_AF-R7JNI9-F1
#
_entry.id   AF-R7JNI9-F1
#
_cell.length_a   1.000
_cell.length_b   1.000
_cell.length_c   1.000
_cell.angle_alpha   90.00
_cell.angle_beta   90.00
_cell.angle_gamma   90.00
#
_symmetry.space_group_name_H-M   'P 1'
#
loop_
_entity.id
_entity.type
_entity.pdbx_description
1 polymer ?
#
loop_
_entity_poly.entity_id
_entity_poly.type
_entity_poly.pdbx_seq_one_letter_code
_entity_poly.pdbx_strand_id
1 'polypeptide(L)' 'MSGLIKNLGVIVLLIGVVILAVPFLTGSMTNGILLTGLAVIILGYLGHIVINKRVE' A
#
# COMPACT_ATOMS: atom_id res chain seq x y z
N MET A 1 3.03 22.43 5.63
CA MET A 1 3.69 21.20 5.12
C MET A 1 2.77 20.59 4.08
N SER A 2 3.28 20.38 2.86
CA SER A 2 2.50 20.06 1.67
C SER A 2 1.58 18.85 1.91
N GLY A 3 0.29 18.98 1.61
CA GLY A 3 -0.72 17.93 1.84
C GLY A 3 -0.41 16.58 1.18
N LEU A 4 0.53 16.57 0.23
CA LEU A 4 1.11 15.38 -0.39
C LEU A 4 1.81 14.46 0.63
N ILE A 5 2.51 15.02 1.62
CA ILE A 5 3.22 14.22 2.62
C ILE A 5 2.20 13.55 3.56
N LYS A 6 1.15 14.28 3.96
CA LYS A 6 0.09 13.76 4.83
C LYS A 6 -0.68 12.59 4.20
N ASN A 7 -0.82 12.59 2.87
CA ASN A 7 -1.57 11.58 2.14
C ASN A 7 -0.69 10.47 1.54
N LEU A 8 0.63 10.54 1.73
CA LEU A 8 1.58 9.62 1.10
C LEU A 8 1.38 8.16 1.55
N GLY A 9 1.02 7.95 2.82
CA GLY A 9 0.67 6.60 3.32
C GLY A 9 -0.57 6.01 2.64
N VAL A 10 -1.60 6.84 2.39
CA VAL A 10 -2.80 6.42 1.64
C VAL A 10 -2.45 6.08 0.19
N ILE A 11 -1.57 6.86 -0.44
CA ILE A 11 -1.15 6.63 -1.82
C ILE A 11 -0.41 5.28 -1.94
N VAL A 12 0.49 4.98 -1.01
CA VAL A 12 1.20 3.69 -0.99
C VAL A 12 0.23 2.52 -0.76
N LEU A 13 -0.79 2.71 0.08
CA LEU A 13 -1.81 1.69 0.34
C LEU A 13 -2.65 1.43 -0.92
N LEU A 14 -3.03 2.47 -1.67
CA LEU A 14 -3.73 2.33 -2.95
C LEU A 14 -2.89 1.59 -4.00
N ILE A 15 -1.57 1.83 -4.05
CA ILE A 15 -0.67 1.07 -4.93
C ILE A 15 -0.68 -0.42 -4.57
N GLY A 16 -0.64 -0.75 -3.28
CA GLY A 16 -0.78 -2.12 -2.80
C GLY A 16 -2.07 -2.78 -3.30
N VAL A 17 -3.20 -2.08 -3.19
CA VAL A 17 -4.50 -2.58 -3.68
C VAL A 17 -4.48 -2.86 -5.17
N VAL A 18 -3.88 -1.99 -6.00
CA VAL A 18 -3.79 -2.20 -7.45
C VAL A 18 -2.95 -3.44 -7.79
N ILE A 19 -1.85 -3.67 -7.06
CA ILE A 19 -0.99 -4.85 -7.25
C ILE A 19 -1.73 -6.16 -6.95
N LEU A 20 -2.70 -6.17 -6.02
CA LEU A 20 -3.56 -7.35 -5.82
C LEU A 20 -4.71 -7.40 -6.84
N ALA A 21 -5.31 -6.26 -7.17
CA ALA A 21 -6.52 -6.19 -7.99
C ALA A 21 -6.27 -6.64 -9.43
N VAL A 22 -5.16 -6.23 -10.05
CA VAL A 22 -4.82 -6.63 -11.44
C VAL A 22 -4.72 -8.14 -11.60
N PRO A 23 -3.87 -8.87 -10.85
CA PRO A 23 -3.73 -10.32 -10.98
C PRO A 23 -4.98 -11.09 -10.52
N PHE A 24 -5.80 -10.50 -9.63
CA PHE A 24 -7.11 -11.05 -9.29
C PHE A 24 -8.05 -11.02 -10.51
N LEU A 25 -8.10 -9.89 -11.23
CA LEU A 25 -8.94 -9.72 -12.41
C LEU A 25 -8.43 -10.50 -13.63
N THR A 26 -7.12 -10.71 -13.76
CA THR A 26 -6.54 -11.52 -14.85
C THR A 26 -6.52 -13.02 -14.55
N GLY A 27 -7.01 -13.46 -13.38
CA GLY A 27 -6.97 -14.87 -12.96
C GLY A 27 -5.56 -15.43 -12.77
N SER A 28 -4.55 -14.57 -12.66
CA SER A 28 -3.13 -14.94 -12.54
C SER A 28 -2.65 -14.94 -11.09
N MET A 29 -3.57 -15.06 -10.14
CA MET A 29 -3.29 -14.97 -8.71
C MET A 29 -2.46 -16.18 -8.25
N THR A 30 -1.25 -15.91 -7.77
CA THR A 30 -0.36 -16.92 -7.18
C THR A 30 -0.04 -16.58 -5.72
N ASN A 31 0.37 -17.57 -4.94
CA ASN A 31 0.74 -17.39 -3.52
C ASN A 31 1.84 -16.33 -3.36
N GLY A 32 2.74 -16.19 -4.33
CA GLY A 32 3.76 -15.13 -4.36
C GLY A 32 3.18 -13.71 -4.50
N ILE A 33 2.12 -13.54 -5.29
CA ILE A 33 1.42 -12.24 -5.47
C ILE A 33 0.64 -11.87 -4.21
N LEU A 34 0.01 -12.85 -3.57
CA LEU A 34 -0.67 -12.64 -2.30
C LEU A 34 0.31 -12.23 -1.19
N LEU A 35 1.46 -12.90 -1.10
CA LEU A 35 2.51 -12.56 -0.14
C LEU A 35 3.10 -11.18 -0.38
N THR A 36 3.44 -10.85 -1.64
CA THR A 36 3.96 -9.52 -1.99
C THR A 36 2.92 -8.44 -1.76
N GLY A 37 1.66 -8.68 -2.14
CA GLY A 37 0.55 -7.80 -1.87
C GLY A 37 0.34 -7.51 -0.39
N LEU A 38 0.35 -8.56 0.44
CA LEU A 38 0.27 -8.45 1.90
C LEU A 38 1.45 -7.63 2.46
N ALA A 39 2.67 -7.90 2.00
CA ALA A 39 3.86 -7.15 2.42
C ALA A 39 3.76 -5.66 2.06
N VAL A 40 3.28 -5.32 0.86
CA VAL A 40 3.10 -3.92 0.44
C VAL A 40 2.02 -3.23 1.25
N ILE A 41 0.90 -3.89 1.57
CA ILE A 41 -0.16 -3.31 2.42
C ILE A 41 0.37 -3.06 3.83
N ILE A 42 1.12 -4.00 4.42
CA ILE A 42 1.74 -3.82 5.75
C ILE A 42 2.73 -2.65 5.73
N LEU A 43 3.60 -2.56 4.71
CA LEU A 43 4.55 -1.46 4.57
C LEU A 43 3.84 -0.11 4.32
N GLY A 44 2.77 -0.09 3.52
CA GLY A 44 1.96 1.09 3.29
C GLY A 44 1.24 1.58 4.55
N TYR A 45 0.70 0.65 5.34
CA TYR A 45 0.08 0.96 6.63
C TYR A 45 1.10 1.45 7.66
N LEU A 46 2.27 0.81 7.77
CA LEU A 46 3.37 1.29 8.61
C LEU A 46 3.86 2.67 8.15
N GLY A 47 4.01 2.88 6.84
CA GLY A 47 4.37 4.17 6.26
C GLY A 47 3.34 5.26 6.60
N HIS A 48 2.05 4.93 6.54
CA HIS A 48 0.98 5.82 6.97
C HIS A 48 1.09 6.17 8.47
N ILE A 49 1.33 5.18 9.34
CA ILE A 49 1.51 5.42 10.78
C ILE A 49 2.74 6.30 11.05
N VAL A 50 3.89 6.00 10.44
CA VAL A 50 5.14 6.75 10.66
C VAL A 50 5.01 8.18 10.16
N ILE A 51 4.39 8.40 9.00
CA ILE A 51 4.14 9.73 8.45
C ILE A 51 3.14 10.49 9.34
N ASN A 52 2.05 9.85 9.76
CA ASN A 52 1.08 10.47 10.64
C ASN A 52 1.74 10.90 11.97
N LYS A 53 2.60 10.04 12.53
CA LYS A 53 3.32 10.27 13.80
C LYS A 53 4.49 11.27 13.71
N ARG A 54 4.97 11.59 12.50
CA ARG A 54 6.04 12.57 12.23
C ARG A 54 5.52 13.95 11.83
N VAL A 55 4.25 14.03 11.43
CA VAL A 55 3.56 15.26 11.03
C VAL A 55 2.75 15.86 12.20
N GLU A 56 2.60 15.11 13.29
CA GLU A 56 2.24 15.64 14.63
C GLU A 56 3.33 16.55 15.21
#